data_AF-A0A2U3QK65-F1
#
_entry.id   AF-A0A2U3QK65-F1
#
_cell.length_a   1.000
_cell.length_b   1.000
_cell.length_c   1.000
_cell.angle_alpha   90.00
_cell.angle_beta   90.00
_cell.angle_gamma   90.00
#
_symmetry.space_group_name_H-M   'P 1'
#
loop_
_entity.id
_entity.type
_entity.pdbx_description
1 polymer ?
#
loop_
_entity_poly.entity_id
_entity_poly.type
_entity_poly.pdbx_seq_one_letter_code
_entity_poly.pdbx_strand_id
1 'polypeptide(L)'
;MKKQRMVFLGIGLLLFVAAVFPVQSYAGVNVSVGINLPAFTFAAPPPMVVIPGTYAYFAPDASVDILFYGGYWYRPYGGRWYRGTGYNGPWVYIASTRVPRVLIDVPHDYRHAYGGHSRIAYQDFHRNWRRWERDKYWEHNERWREGTHDRGRHEGRNHEGRHYEGGGREEHHERGGRY
;
A
#
# COMPACT_ATOMS: atom_id res chain seq x y z
N MET A 1 -50.15 -11.61 51.57
CA MET A 1 -49.05 -12.07 50.67
C MET A 1 -48.75 -10.88 49.76
N LYS A 2 -47.61 -10.17 49.78
CA LYS A 2 -46.17 -10.48 49.99
C LYS A 2 -45.56 -11.25 48.80
N LYS A 3 -44.54 -10.63 48.15
CA LYS A 3 -43.94 -10.94 46.82
C LYS A 3 -44.89 -10.51 45.67
N GLN A 4 -44.43 -9.96 44.54
CA GLN A 4 -43.06 -9.69 44.04
C GLN A 4 -42.84 -8.20 43.72
N ARG A 5 -41.66 -7.64 44.07
CA ARG A 5 -41.18 -6.30 43.65
C ARG A 5 -39.78 -6.41 42.99
N MET A 6 -39.54 -7.45 42.18
CA MET A 6 -38.21 -7.76 41.62
C MET A 6 -38.32 -8.41 40.22
N VAL A 7 -38.60 -7.59 39.19
CA VAL A 7 -38.42 -7.97 37.77
C VAL A 7 -37.93 -6.77 36.94
N PHE A 8 -38.54 -5.59 37.11
CA PHE A 8 -38.24 -4.37 36.34
C PHE A 8 -36.89 -3.69 36.60
N LEU A 9 -35.92 -4.38 37.23
CA LEU A 9 -34.57 -3.89 37.48
C LEU A 9 -33.51 -4.46 36.51
N GLY A 10 -33.84 -5.47 35.70
CA GLY A 10 -32.89 -6.07 34.74
C GLY A 10 -32.85 -5.40 33.36
N ILE A 11 -33.94 -4.78 32.91
CA ILE A 11 -34.10 -4.36 31.50
C ILE A 11 -33.53 -2.95 31.23
N GLY A 12 -33.57 -2.05 32.22
CA GLY A 12 -33.06 -0.67 32.06
C GLY A 12 -31.54 -0.57 31.88
N LEU A 13 -30.77 -1.54 32.37
CA LEU A 13 -29.30 -1.49 32.38
C LEU A 13 -28.67 -1.91 31.04
N LEU A 14 -29.36 -2.73 30.24
CA LEU A 14 -28.81 -3.26 28.98
C LEU A 14 -28.73 -2.23 27.84
N LEU A 15 -29.38 -1.07 27.98
CA LEU A 15 -29.41 -0.02 26.95
C LEU A 15 -28.37 1.10 27.18
N PHE A 16 -27.59 1.08 28.26
CA PHE A 16 -26.68 2.17 28.61
C PHE A 16 -25.21 1.96 28.16
N VAL A 17 -24.86 0.79 27.61
CA VAL A 17 -23.49 0.45 27.17
C VAL A 17 -23.29 0.64 25.65
N ALA A 18 -24.09 1.53 25.04
CA ALA A 18 -23.96 1.93 23.64
C ALA A 18 -23.27 3.30 23.44
N ALA A 19 -22.92 3.98 24.53
CA ALA A 19 -22.23 5.27 24.52
C ALA A 19 -20.70 5.12 24.70
N VAL A 20 -19.94 6.07 24.17
CA VAL A 20 -18.49 6.24 24.36
C VAL A 20 -17.61 5.11 23.79
N PHE A 21 -17.90 4.68 22.56
CA PHE A 21 -16.80 4.48 21.61
C PHE A 21 -16.40 5.86 21.06
N PRO A 22 -15.23 6.42 21.40
CA PRO A 22 -14.77 7.65 20.78
C PRO A 22 -14.39 7.34 19.32
N VAL A 23 -15.31 7.60 18.39
CA VAL A 23 -14.97 7.67 16.97
C VAL A 23 -13.90 8.74 16.83
N GLN A 24 -12.66 8.31 16.57
CA GLN A 24 -11.53 9.21 16.39
C GLN A 24 -11.71 10.00 15.10
N SER A 25 -12.47 11.10 15.22
CA SER A 25 -12.56 12.13 14.20
C SER A 25 -11.19 12.76 14.05
N TYR A 26 -10.41 12.24 13.10
CA TYR A 26 -9.25 12.93 12.57
C TYR A 26 -9.74 14.19 11.89
N ALA A 27 -9.90 15.26 12.67
CA ALA A 27 -10.21 16.61 12.22
C ALA A 27 -9.07 17.09 11.30
N GLY A 28 -9.18 16.72 10.02
CA GLY A 28 -8.23 17.06 8.98
C GLY A 28 -8.33 18.54 8.69
N VAL A 29 -7.56 19.34 9.44
CA VAL A 29 -7.44 20.79 9.25
C VAL A 29 -7.12 21.03 7.78
N ASN A 30 -8.08 21.59 7.05
CA ASN A 30 -7.96 21.82 5.61
C ASN A 30 -7.09 23.07 5.37
N VAL A 31 -5.79 22.92 5.54
CA VAL A 31 -4.83 23.98 5.22
C VAL A 31 -4.53 23.89 3.73
N SER A 32 -5.36 24.57 2.93
CA SER A 32 -5.17 24.74 1.49
C SER A 32 -3.99 25.68 1.16
N VAL A 33 -2.78 25.31 1.58
CA VAL A 33 -1.54 26.08 1.33
C VAL A 33 -1.17 25.98 -0.15
N GLY A 34 -1.52 27.01 -0.93
CA GLY A 34 -0.92 27.35 -2.23
C GLY A 34 -0.55 26.15 -3.12
N ILE A 35 -1.50 25.26 -3.39
CA ILE A 35 -1.20 23.93 -3.95
C ILE A 35 -0.87 24.04 -5.45
N ASN A 36 0.41 24.21 -5.76
CA ASN A 36 0.93 24.17 -7.13
C ASN A 36 1.03 22.72 -7.64
N LEU A 37 -0.13 22.08 -7.81
CA LEU A 37 -0.28 20.83 -8.53
C LEU A 37 -0.76 21.12 -9.95
N PRO A 38 -0.18 20.52 -11.00
CA PRO A 38 -0.75 20.56 -12.34
C PRO A 38 -2.19 20.06 -12.33
N ALA A 39 -3.06 20.80 -13.02
CA ALA A 39 -4.46 20.46 -13.18
C ALA A 39 -4.59 19.08 -13.85
N PHE A 40 -5.27 18.17 -13.17
CA PHE A 40 -5.59 16.84 -13.67
C PHE A 40 -6.92 16.41 -13.07
N THR A 41 -7.79 15.82 -13.88
CA THR A 41 -9.08 15.28 -13.46
C THR A 41 -9.44 14.08 -14.33
N PHE A 42 -9.90 13.00 -13.70
CA PHE A 42 -10.54 11.90 -14.41
C PHE A 42 -11.98 12.31 -14.77
N ALA A 43 -12.32 12.24 -16.06
CA ALA A 43 -13.67 12.52 -16.55
C ALA A 43 -14.69 11.42 -16.20
N ALA A 44 -14.22 10.20 -15.92
CA ALA A 44 -15.00 9.05 -15.45
C ALA A 44 -14.20 8.27 -14.39
N PRO A 45 -14.84 7.46 -13.52
CA PRO A 45 -14.12 6.72 -12.48
C PRO A 45 -13.08 5.75 -13.09
N PRO A 46 -11.79 5.86 -12.74
CA PRO A 46 -10.73 5.12 -13.42
C PRO A 46 -10.73 3.62 -13.10
N PRO A 47 -10.33 2.74 -14.04
CA PRO A 47 -9.99 1.36 -13.69
C PRO A 47 -8.80 1.37 -12.72
N MET A 48 -8.74 0.36 -11.84
CA MET A 48 -7.71 0.26 -10.81
C MET A 48 -6.88 -1.02 -11.01
N VAL A 49 -5.60 -0.97 -10.67
CA VAL A 49 -4.70 -2.12 -10.61
C VAL A 49 -4.04 -2.12 -9.23
N VAL A 50 -3.99 -3.27 -8.56
CA VAL A 50 -3.29 -3.45 -7.27
C VAL A 50 -1.77 -3.56 -7.50
N ILE A 51 -0.96 -3.13 -6.53
CA ILE A 51 0.50 -3.28 -6.55
C ILE A 51 0.85 -4.58 -5.80
N PRO A 52 1.54 -5.56 -6.42
CA PRO A 52 1.83 -6.85 -5.81
C PRO A 52 2.53 -6.77 -4.45
N GLY A 53 2.26 -7.74 -3.58
CA GLY A 53 2.73 -7.75 -2.19
C GLY A 53 2.05 -6.72 -1.28
N THR A 54 1.13 -5.88 -1.80
CA THR A 54 0.48 -4.79 -1.06
C THR A 54 -1.03 -4.76 -1.27
N TYR A 55 -1.70 -3.85 -0.55
CA TYR A 55 -3.08 -3.41 -0.84
C TYR A 55 -3.11 -1.93 -1.25
N ALA A 56 -2.02 -1.45 -1.86
CA ALA A 56 -2.01 -0.20 -2.61
C ALA A 56 -2.54 -0.45 -4.03
N TYR A 57 -3.26 0.52 -4.58
CA TYR A 57 -3.83 0.45 -5.93
C TYR A 57 -3.46 1.72 -6.71
N PHE A 58 -3.40 1.66 -8.04
CA PHE A 58 -3.19 2.81 -8.92
C PHE A 58 -4.12 2.79 -10.13
N ALA A 59 -4.34 3.96 -10.72
CA ALA A 59 -5.02 4.09 -12.01
C ALA A 59 -3.97 3.99 -13.15
N PRO A 60 -3.99 2.94 -14.00
CA PRO A 60 -2.92 2.72 -14.97
C PRO A 60 -2.90 3.78 -16.07
N ASP A 61 -4.06 4.26 -16.51
CA ASP A 61 -4.23 5.15 -17.67
C ASP A 61 -4.08 6.66 -17.35
N ALA A 62 -3.73 7.01 -16.11
CA ALA A 62 -3.61 8.41 -15.67
C ALA A 62 -2.30 9.06 -16.16
N SER A 63 -2.32 10.30 -16.65
CA SER A 63 -1.06 11.02 -16.99
C SER A 63 -0.28 11.54 -15.77
N VAL A 64 -0.78 11.28 -14.56
CA VAL A 64 -0.16 11.62 -13.27
C VAL A 64 -0.24 10.42 -12.33
N ASP A 65 0.62 10.39 -11.31
CA ASP A 65 0.62 9.31 -10.33
C ASP A 65 -0.48 9.53 -9.28
N ILE A 66 -1.47 8.64 -9.29
CA ILE A 66 -2.55 8.60 -8.31
C ILE A 66 -2.66 7.19 -7.76
N LEU A 67 -2.35 7.09 -6.46
CA LEU A 67 -2.34 5.89 -5.65
C LEU A 67 -3.54 5.90 -4.69
N PHE A 68 -3.99 4.73 -4.27
CA PHE A 68 -4.97 4.55 -3.21
C PHE A 68 -4.46 3.55 -2.18
N TYR A 69 -4.64 3.86 -0.90
CA TYR A 69 -4.32 2.96 0.22
C TYR A 69 -5.17 3.31 1.45
N GLY A 70 -5.64 2.31 2.19
CA GLY A 70 -6.29 2.50 3.50
C GLY A 70 -7.49 3.45 3.51
N GLY A 71 -8.19 3.63 2.37
CA GLY A 71 -9.34 4.53 2.26
C GLY A 71 -9.04 5.95 1.78
N TYR A 72 -7.77 6.29 1.50
CA TYR A 72 -7.37 7.61 1.01
C TYR A 72 -6.68 7.52 -0.35
N TRP A 73 -6.79 8.61 -1.11
CA TRP A 73 -6.07 8.82 -2.36
C TRP A 73 -4.80 9.62 -2.10
N TYR A 74 -3.72 9.28 -2.80
CA TYR A 74 -2.40 9.86 -2.65
C TYR A 74 -1.83 10.23 -4.02
N ARG A 75 -1.31 11.45 -4.15
CA ARG A 75 -0.62 11.94 -5.34
C ARG A 75 0.79 12.37 -4.95
N PRO A 76 1.85 11.59 -5.27
CA PRO A 76 3.21 12.10 -5.22
C PRO A 76 3.42 13.10 -6.36
N TYR A 77 4.08 14.22 -6.07
CA TYR A 77 4.44 15.24 -7.08
C TYR A 77 5.58 16.13 -6.57
N GLY A 78 6.60 16.38 -7.38
CA GLY A 78 7.69 17.31 -7.04
C GLY A 78 8.44 16.97 -5.75
N GLY A 79 8.59 15.68 -5.42
CA GLY A 79 9.18 15.22 -4.15
C GLY A 79 8.31 15.47 -2.91
N ARG A 80 7.04 15.87 -3.09
CA ARG A 80 6.04 16.08 -2.03
C ARG A 80 4.87 15.10 -2.19
N TRP A 81 4.13 14.91 -1.11
CA TRP A 81 2.95 14.05 -1.08
C TRP A 81 1.71 14.85 -0.79
N TYR A 82 0.63 14.53 -1.50
CA TYR A 82 -0.68 15.13 -1.33
C TYR A 82 -1.71 14.03 -1.11
N ARG A 83 -2.65 14.22 -0.18
CA ARG A 83 -3.72 13.28 0.15
C ARG A 83 -5.08 13.87 -0.19
N GLY A 84 -5.98 13.05 -0.72
CA GLY A 84 -7.36 13.40 -1.03
C GLY A 84 -8.36 12.34 -0.57
N THR A 85 -9.64 12.72 -0.52
CA THR A 85 -10.76 11.80 -0.23
C THR A 85 -11.36 11.16 -1.49
N GLY A 86 -11.17 11.78 -2.66
CA GLY A 86 -11.50 11.22 -3.98
C GLY A 86 -10.30 11.23 -4.93
N TYR A 87 -10.40 10.50 -6.04
CA TYR A 87 -9.37 10.39 -7.07
C TYR A 87 -9.10 11.71 -7.82
N ASN A 88 -10.04 12.66 -7.79
CA ASN A 88 -9.86 14.03 -8.30
C ASN A 88 -9.48 15.03 -7.19
N GLY A 89 -9.18 14.55 -5.98
CA GLY A 89 -9.00 15.39 -4.78
C GLY A 89 -10.30 15.58 -3.99
N PRO A 90 -10.49 16.72 -3.31
CA PRO A 90 -9.54 17.82 -3.16
C PRO A 90 -8.22 17.32 -2.52
N TRP A 91 -7.11 17.90 -2.97
CA TRP A 91 -5.77 17.52 -2.51
C TRP A 91 -5.33 18.40 -1.34
N VAL A 92 -4.67 17.82 -0.34
CA VAL A 92 -4.04 18.54 0.78
C VAL A 92 -2.63 18.01 0.97
N TYR A 93 -1.64 18.91 1.12
CA TYR A 93 -0.26 18.53 1.37
C TYR A 93 -0.11 17.72 2.67
N ILE A 94 0.70 16.66 2.65
CA ILE A 94 1.12 15.92 3.83
C ILE A 94 2.64 15.78 3.86
N ALA A 95 3.23 15.91 5.06
CA ALA A 95 4.63 15.55 5.28
C ALA A 95 4.85 14.06 5.03
N SER A 96 6.02 13.68 4.50
CA SER A 96 6.34 12.28 4.15
C SER A 96 6.21 11.31 5.33
N THR A 97 6.43 11.78 6.57
CA THR A 97 6.22 11.02 7.82
C THR A 97 4.76 10.67 8.11
N ARG A 98 3.79 11.20 7.35
CA ARG A 98 2.35 10.86 7.41
C ARG A 98 1.88 10.06 6.20
N VAL A 99 2.78 9.69 5.28
CA VAL A 99 2.50 8.78 4.18
C VAL A 99 2.58 7.34 4.71
N PRO A 100 1.62 6.45 4.41
CA PRO A 100 1.73 5.04 4.74
C PRO A 100 3.02 4.46 4.15
N ARG A 101 3.85 3.80 4.97
CA ARG A 101 5.15 3.27 4.50
C ARG A 101 5.03 2.38 3.27
N VAL A 102 3.94 1.62 3.15
CA VAL A 102 3.62 0.79 1.97
C VAL A 102 3.62 1.58 0.66
N LEU A 103 3.32 2.90 0.68
CA LEU A 103 3.39 3.78 -0.50
C LEU A 103 4.78 4.41 -0.75
N ILE A 104 5.64 4.42 0.27
CA ILE A 104 7.04 4.87 0.15
C ILE A 104 7.90 3.74 -0.42
N ASP A 105 7.62 2.50 0.01
CA ASP A 105 8.34 1.29 -0.39
C ASP A 105 7.84 0.72 -1.76
N VAL A 106 7.01 1.46 -2.51
CA VAL A 106 6.59 1.10 -3.88
C VAL A 106 7.76 1.31 -4.86
N PRO A 107 8.09 0.32 -5.71
CA PRO A 107 9.13 0.49 -6.74
C PRO A 107 8.83 1.65 -7.69
N HIS A 108 9.83 2.47 -8.03
CA HIS A 108 9.63 3.62 -8.93
C HIS A 108 9.12 3.22 -10.34
N ASP A 109 9.37 1.99 -10.78
CA ASP A 109 8.89 1.43 -12.06
C ASP A 109 7.46 0.85 -12.00
N TYR A 110 6.76 0.91 -10.86
CA TYR A 110 5.51 0.15 -10.60
C TYR A 110 4.45 0.26 -11.72
N ARG A 111 4.38 1.41 -12.40
CA ARG A 111 3.43 1.65 -13.50
C ARG A 111 3.76 0.86 -14.76
N HIS A 112 5.04 0.70 -15.08
CA HIS A 112 5.50 -0.15 -16.18
C HIS A 112 5.50 -1.62 -15.75
N ALA A 113 5.93 -1.91 -14.52
CA ALA A 113 5.95 -3.26 -13.94
C ALA A 113 4.56 -3.91 -13.90
N TYR A 114 3.52 -3.16 -13.52
CA TYR A 114 2.20 -3.70 -13.21
C TYR A 114 1.08 -3.14 -14.11
N GLY A 115 1.35 -2.21 -15.02
CA GLY A 115 0.32 -1.60 -15.90
C GLY A 115 -0.42 -2.59 -16.81
N GLY A 116 0.20 -3.74 -17.10
CA GLY A 116 -0.41 -4.87 -17.82
C GLY A 116 -1.11 -5.92 -16.93
N HIS A 117 -1.10 -5.77 -15.60
CA HIS A 117 -1.80 -6.70 -14.70
C HIS A 117 -3.33 -6.55 -14.80
N SER A 118 -4.05 -7.53 -14.23
CA SER A 118 -5.52 -7.60 -14.24
C SER A 118 -6.19 -6.32 -13.72
N ARG A 119 -6.85 -5.60 -14.64
CA ARG A 119 -7.60 -4.37 -14.34
C ARG A 119 -8.90 -4.68 -13.59
N ILE A 120 -9.17 -3.88 -12.57
CA ILE A 120 -10.35 -3.93 -11.71
C ILE A 120 -11.27 -2.77 -12.08
N ALA A 121 -12.56 -3.02 -12.30
CA ALA A 121 -13.52 -1.95 -12.50
C ALA A 121 -13.67 -1.09 -11.24
N TYR A 122 -13.74 0.24 -11.38
CA TYR A 122 -13.75 1.18 -10.24
C TYR A 122 -14.78 0.81 -9.18
N GLN A 123 -16.00 0.44 -9.61
CA GLN A 123 -17.08 0.14 -8.68
C GLN A 123 -16.79 -1.10 -7.82
N ASP A 124 -16.18 -2.14 -8.39
CA ASP A 124 -15.88 -3.37 -7.67
C ASP A 124 -14.70 -3.18 -6.71
N PHE A 125 -13.68 -2.45 -7.15
CA PHE A 125 -12.65 -1.93 -6.25
C PHE A 125 -13.26 -1.13 -5.09
N HIS A 126 -14.10 -0.14 -5.37
CA HIS A 126 -14.67 0.74 -4.36
C HIS A 126 -15.58 0.01 -3.37
N ARG A 127 -16.36 -0.97 -3.84
CA ARG A 127 -17.19 -1.86 -3.00
C ARG A 127 -16.36 -2.79 -2.13
N ASN A 128 -15.26 -3.36 -2.65
CA ASN A 128 -14.61 -4.52 -2.03
C ASN A 128 -13.23 -4.27 -1.40
N TRP A 129 -12.54 -3.15 -1.63
CA TRP A 129 -11.14 -2.98 -1.17
C TRP A 129 -10.93 -3.29 0.32
N ARG A 130 -11.83 -2.82 1.21
CA ARG A 130 -11.80 -3.11 2.66
C ARG A 130 -11.91 -4.60 2.97
N ARG A 131 -12.71 -5.31 2.18
CA ARG A 131 -12.89 -6.75 2.28
C ARG A 131 -11.63 -7.46 1.80
N TRP A 132 -11.11 -7.07 0.64
CA TRP A 132 -9.92 -7.69 0.06
C TRP A 132 -8.66 -7.51 0.93
N GLU A 133 -8.48 -6.33 1.52
CA GLU A 133 -7.37 -6.02 2.44
C GLU A 133 -7.45 -6.84 3.75
N ARG A 134 -8.65 -7.00 4.32
CA ARG A 134 -8.88 -7.80 5.53
C ARG A 134 -8.84 -9.31 5.28
N ASP A 135 -9.53 -9.80 4.25
CA ASP A 135 -9.66 -11.22 3.91
C ASP A 135 -8.45 -11.75 3.09
N LYS A 136 -7.40 -10.94 2.95
CA LYS A 136 -6.16 -11.23 2.19
C LYS A 136 -6.39 -11.75 0.77
N TYR A 137 -7.35 -11.17 0.07
CA TYR A 137 -7.88 -11.70 -1.20
C TYR A 137 -6.81 -11.89 -2.30
N TRP A 138 -5.89 -10.93 -2.47
CA TRP A 138 -4.88 -10.99 -3.54
C TRP A 138 -3.80 -12.05 -3.29
N GLU A 139 -3.51 -12.39 -2.03
CA GLU A 139 -2.56 -13.46 -1.65
C GLU A 139 -3.06 -14.86 -2.04
N HIS A 140 -4.39 -15.02 -2.15
CA HIS A 140 -5.07 -16.27 -2.47
C HIS A 140 -5.56 -16.36 -3.92
N ASN A 141 -5.40 -15.30 -4.73
CA ASN A 141 -5.93 -15.25 -6.09
C ASN A 141 -4.92 -15.82 -7.10
N GLU A 142 -5.24 -16.95 -7.74
CA GLU A 142 -4.33 -17.65 -8.66
C GLU A 142 -3.89 -16.77 -9.84
N ARG A 143 -4.83 -16.04 -10.47
CA ARG A 143 -4.59 -15.08 -11.55
C ARG A 143 -3.70 -13.90 -11.12
N TRP A 144 -3.60 -13.63 -9.82
CA TRP A 144 -2.67 -12.65 -9.26
C TRP A 144 -1.25 -13.21 -9.05
N ARG A 145 -1.16 -14.50 -8.69
CA ARG A 145 0.10 -15.21 -8.48
C ARG A 145 0.81 -15.48 -9.81
N GLU A 146 0.07 -15.85 -10.85
CA GLU A 146 0.62 -16.06 -12.20
C GLU A 146 1.37 -14.82 -12.72
N GLY A 147 0.77 -13.63 -12.64
CA GLY A 147 1.38 -12.37 -13.08
C GLY A 147 2.60 -11.90 -12.28
N THR A 148 2.82 -12.45 -11.08
CA THR A 148 3.97 -12.11 -10.22
C THR A 148 5.14 -13.10 -10.35
N HIS A 149 4.87 -14.36 -10.71
CA HIS A 149 5.89 -15.40 -10.82
C HIS A 149 6.92 -15.14 -11.95
N ASP A 150 6.51 -14.51 -13.05
CA ASP A 150 7.38 -14.32 -14.23
C ASP A 150 8.59 -13.38 -13.94
N ARG A 151 8.41 -12.37 -13.08
CA ARG A 151 9.47 -11.40 -12.74
C ARG A 151 10.62 -12.04 -11.95
N GLY A 152 10.31 -12.98 -11.06
CA GLY A 152 11.32 -13.68 -10.24
C GLY A 152 12.34 -14.48 -11.06
N ARG A 153 12.02 -14.81 -12.32
CA ARG A 153 12.92 -15.52 -13.24
C ARG A 153 13.93 -14.61 -13.94
N HIS A 154 13.70 -13.30 -13.95
CA HIS A 154 14.54 -12.31 -14.65
C HIS A 154 15.58 -11.63 -13.76
N GLU A 155 15.27 -11.36 -12.48
CA GLU A 155 16.22 -10.72 -11.55
C GLU A 155 17.39 -11.66 -11.16
N GLY A 156 17.16 -12.98 -11.12
CA GLY A 156 18.15 -13.99 -10.69
C GLY A 156 19.32 -14.29 -11.64
N ARG A 157 19.60 -13.45 -12.65
CA ARG A 157 20.63 -13.72 -13.68
C ARG A 157 21.79 -12.71 -13.78
N ASN A 158 21.77 -11.62 -13.00
CA ASN A 158 22.75 -10.53 -13.14
C ASN A 158 23.83 -10.48 -12.04
N HIS A 159 24.00 -11.54 -11.23
CA HIS A 159 24.84 -11.50 -10.02
C HIS A 159 25.98 -12.54 -9.95
N GLU A 160 26.36 -13.14 -11.08
CA GLU A 160 27.49 -14.07 -11.16
C GLU A 160 28.46 -13.63 -12.27
N GLY A 161 29.78 -13.73 -12.02
CA GLY A 161 30.81 -13.48 -13.05
C GLY A 161 31.65 -12.20 -12.96
N ARG A 162 31.95 -11.66 -11.76
CA ARG A 162 33.09 -10.72 -11.55
C ARG A 162 33.81 -10.96 -10.21
N HIS A 163 34.44 -12.12 -10.07
CA HIS A 163 35.56 -12.26 -9.13
C HIS A 163 36.83 -11.72 -9.79
N TYR A 164 37.49 -10.77 -9.15
CA TYR A 164 38.81 -10.28 -9.56
C TYR A 164 39.85 -10.94 -8.67
N GLU A 165 40.62 -11.89 -9.22
CA GLU A 165 41.64 -12.62 -8.46
C GLU A 165 42.93 -11.78 -8.38
N GLY A 166 43.05 -11.01 -7.30
CA GLY A 166 44.10 -9.99 -7.14
C GLY A 166 45.11 -10.28 -6.03
N GLY A 167 46.21 -10.94 -6.40
CA GLY A 167 47.55 -10.82 -5.78
C GLY A 167 47.69 -11.00 -4.26
N GLY A 168 48.10 -12.20 -3.84
CA GLY A 168 48.70 -12.46 -2.52
C GLY A 168 50.10 -13.07 -2.68
N ARG A 169 51.13 -12.43 -2.11
CA ARG A 169 52.54 -12.88 -2.11
C ARG A 169 52.88 -13.64 -0.82
N GLU A 170 53.93 -14.48 -0.92
CA GLU A 170 55.03 -14.72 0.05
C GLU A 170 54.68 -14.78 1.58
N GLU A 171 55.14 -15.73 2.40
CA GLU A 171 56.24 -16.72 2.25
C GLU A 171 56.28 -17.77 3.41
N HIS A 172 57.33 -18.61 3.40
CA HIS A 172 58.02 -19.25 4.56
C HIS A 172 57.57 -20.61 5.18
N HIS A 173 58.54 -21.55 5.23
CA HIS A 173 58.73 -22.72 6.14
C HIS A 173 57.72 -23.91 6.03
N GLU A 174 58.05 -25.21 6.17
CA GLU A 174 59.30 -26.02 6.37
C GLU A 174 58.94 -27.53 6.08
N ARG A 175 59.72 -28.65 6.16
CA ARG A 175 61.11 -29.01 6.54
C ARG A 175 61.53 -30.44 6.04
N GLY A 176 62.38 -30.57 5.02
CA GLY A 176 63.05 -31.84 4.63
C GLY A 176 62.15 -32.94 4.00
N GLY A 177 62.65 -33.96 3.29
CA GLY A 177 64.04 -34.31 2.89
C GLY A 177 64.42 -35.76 3.23
N ARG A 178 65.05 -36.52 2.32
CA ARG A 178 65.83 -37.76 2.57
C ARG A 178 66.49 -38.32 1.29
N TYR A 179 67.72 -38.81 1.46
CA TYR A 179 68.52 -39.78 0.66
C TYR A 179 68.33 -39.79 -0.87
#